data_AF-A0AA42N9Q3-F1
#
_entry.id   AF-A0AA42N9Q3-F1
#
_cell.length_a   1.000
_cell.length_b   1.000
_cell.length_c   1.000
_cell.angle_alpha   90.00
_cell.angle_beta   90.00
_cell.angle_gamma   90.00
#
_symmetry.space_group_name_H-M   'P 1'
#
loop_
_entity.id
_entity.type
_entity.pdbx_description
1 polymer ?
#
loop_
_entity_poly.entity_id
_entity_poly.type
_entity_poly.pdbx_seq_one_letter_code
_entity_poly.pdbx_strand_id
1 'polypeptide(L)'
;MISNAWFHRIKAAQRDLIRLVGGIERAAEISSISKSHIGRMNNATDPELMPLHAVYALESECGVPVVTSAMAELNGRRLADPENERAAEQCVVVTYSEMVRKAGDLISGGAVAIADMVVTPAEATKMDRDAAELEAGLAAFRKALASVKAKGGHKVGLSVVGGAE
;
A
#
# COMPACT_ATOMS: atom_id res chain seq x y z
N MET A 1 2.53 -22.04 -25.66
CA MET A 1 2.49 -20.75 -26.39
C MET A 1 2.30 -19.67 -25.33
N ILE A 2 3.29 -18.81 -25.10
CA ILE A 2 3.15 -17.71 -24.14
C ILE A 2 2.01 -16.83 -24.65
N SER A 3 0.92 -16.72 -23.89
CA SER A 3 -0.22 -15.86 -24.23
C SER A 3 0.26 -14.41 -24.42
N ASN A 4 -0.21 -13.69 -25.44
CA ASN A 4 0.08 -12.26 -25.64
C ASN A 4 -0.41 -11.36 -24.48
N ALA A 5 -1.09 -11.93 -23.48
CA ALA A 5 -1.52 -11.25 -22.26
C ALA A 5 -0.38 -10.50 -21.56
N TRP A 6 0.84 -11.07 -21.50
CA TRP A 6 1.99 -10.36 -20.90
C TRP A 6 2.31 -9.08 -21.66
N PHE A 7 2.32 -9.15 -22.99
CA PHE A 7 2.67 -8.03 -23.86
C PHE A 7 1.66 -6.90 -23.68
N HIS A 8 0.37 -7.22 -23.71
CA HIS A 8 -0.69 -6.23 -23.49
C HIS A 8 -0.67 -5.63 -22.08
N ARG A 9 -0.34 -6.42 -21.05
CA ARG A 9 -0.20 -5.93 -19.66
C ARG A 9 0.97 -4.96 -19.50
N ILE A 10 2.12 -5.26 -20.12
CA ILE A 10 3.29 -4.38 -20.11
C ILE A 10 3.03 -3.12 -20.94
N LYS A 11 2.43 -3.23 -22.13
CA LYS A 11 2.04 -2.06 -22.94
C LYS A 11 1.06 -1.15 -22.20
N ALA A 12 0.10 -1.71 -21.47
CA ALA A 12 -0.81 -0.93 -20.64
C ALA A 12 -0.04 -0.14 -19.57
N ALA A 13 0.83 -0.82 -18.81
CA ALA A 13 1.67 -0.20 -17.80
C ALA A 13 2.57 0.93 -18.37
N GLN A 14 3.13 0.76 -19.56
CA GLN A 14 3.96 1.77 -20.22
C GLN A 14 3.16 3.03 -20.57
N ARG A 15 1.92 2.89 -21.06
CA ARG A 15 1.05 4.05 -21.33
C ARG A 15 0.67 4.78 -20.05
N ASP A 16 0.40 4.03 -18.99
CA ASP A 16 0.07 4.60 -17.68
C ASP A 16 1.29 5.33 -17.09
N LEU A 17 2.48 4.76 -17.22
CA LEU A 17 3.74 5.39 -16.84
C LEU A 17 3.98 6.70 -17.61
N ILE A 18 3.81 6.70 -18.94
CA ILE A 18 3.91 7.91 -19.76
C ILE A 18 2.89 8.97 -19.31
N ARG A 19 1.66 8.57 -18.96
CA ARG A 19 0.65 9.50 -18.45
C ARG A 19 1.04 10.09 -17.10
N LEU A 20 1.52 9.26 -16.17
CA LEU A 20 1.90 9.68 -14.82
C LEU A 20 3.04 10.70 -14.80
N VAL A 21 4.03 10.55 -15.69
CA VAL A 21 5.13 11.52 -15.78
C VAL A 21 4.76 12.81 -16.50
N GLY A 22 3.53 12.96 -17.03
CA GLY A 22 3.09 14.19 -17.70
C GLY A 22 3.01 14.10 -19.22
N GLY A 23 3.03 12.90 -19.80
CA GLY A 23 2.81 12.67 -21.23
C GLY A 23 4.08 12.49 -22.06
N ILE A 24 3.90 12.38 -23.38
CA ILE A 24 4.97 12.02 -24.34
C ILE A 24 6.14 13.00 -24.30
N GLU A 25 5.86 14.30 -24.20
CA GLU A 25 6.92 15.32 -24.21
C GLU A 25 7.81 15.22 -22.98
N ARG A 26 7.19 15.15 -21.80
CA ARG A 26 7.91 15.03 -20.53
C ARG A 26 8.67 13.70 -20.43
N ALA A 27 8.06 12.60 -20.90
CA ALA A 27 8.72 11.31 -20.96
C ALA A 27 9.96 11.32 -21.88
N ALA A 28 9.89 12.03 -23.01
CA ALA A 28 11.03 12.19 -23.93
C ALA A 28 12.19 12.96 -23.29
N GLU A 29 11.90 14.02 -22.52
CA GLU A 29 12.90 14.79 -21.78
C GLU A 29 13.63 13.92 -20.74
N ILE A 30 12.88 13.20 -19.89
CA ILE A 30 13.45 12.41 -18.79
C ILE A 30 14.30 11.24 -19.31
N SER A 31 13.82 10.56 -20.36
CA SER A 31 14.47 9.35 -20.88
C SER A 31 15.55 9.63 -21.93
N SER A 32 15.69 10.87 -22.40
CA SER A 32 16.54 11.23 -23.55
C SER A 32 16.19 10.47 -24.85
N ILE A 33 14.94 10.03 -25.00
CA ILE A 33 14.41 9.36 -26.19
C ILE A 33 13.55 10.36 -26.98
N SER A 34 13.61 10.32 -28.31
CA SER A 34 12.80 11.24 -29.13
C SER A 34 11.29 11.09 -28.89
N LYS A 35 10.54 12.20 -29.01
CA LYS A 35 9.06 12.22 -28.89
C LYS A 35 8.39 11.20 -29.82
N SER A 36 8.93 10.99 -31.01
CA SER A 36 8.41 10.01 -31.98
C SER A 36 8.56 8.57 -31.48
N HIS A 37 9.72 8.21 -30.91
CA HIS A 37 9.94 6.89 -30.31
C HIS A 37 9.01 6.67 -29.10
N ILE A 38 8.91 7.65 -28.20
CA ILE A 38 7.98 7.56 -27.06
C ILE A 38 6.53 7.43 -27.56
N GLY A 39 6.16 8.12 -28.63
CA GLY A 39 4.85 8.00 -29.28
C GLY A 39 4.54 6.58 -29.76
N ARG A 40 5.51 5.89 -30.37
CA ARG A 40 5.35 4.47 -30.76
C ARG A 40 5.23 3.55 -29.54
N MET A 41 6.05 3.77 -28.51
CA MET A 41 5.93 3.03 -27.25
C MET A 41 4.57 3.25 -26.56
N ASN A 42 3.97 4.44 -26.71
CA ASN A 42 2.64 4.76 -26.20
C ASN A 42 1.49 4.16 -27.05
N ASN A 43 1.73 3.86 -28.33
CA ASN A 43 0.71 3.27 -29.20
C ASN A 43 0.42 1.82 -28.80
N ALA A 44 -0.85 1.50 -28.53
CA ALA A 44 -1.27 0.17 -28.09
C ALA A 44 -1.08 -0.93 -29.15
N THR A 45 -1.07 -0.58 -30.44
CA THR A 45 -0.93 -1.53 -31.55
C THR A 45 0.51 -1.68 -32.04
N ASP A 46 1.40 -0.77 -31.65
CA ASP A 46 2.80 -0.81 -32.01
C ASP A 46 3.55 -1.83 -31.11
N PRO A 47 4.34 -2.75 -31.69
CA PRO A 47 5.06 -3.77 -30.94
C PRO A 47 6.22 -3.21 -30.10
N GLU A 48 6.63 -1.96 -30.31
CA GLU A 48 7.77 -1.36 -29.60
C GLU A 48 7.47 -1.24 -28.10
N LEU A 49 8.36 -1.84 -27.29
CA LEU A 49 8.38 -1.75 -25.84
C LEU A 49 9.40 -0.71 -25.41
N MET A 50 9.06 0.04 -24.36
CA MET A 50 9.97 0.94 -23.68
C MET A 50 11.20 0.19 -23.14
N PRO A 51 12.42 0.66 -23.41
CA PRO A 51 13.64 0.05 -22.89
C PRO A 51 13.74 0.23 -21.37
N LEU A 52 14.43 -0.69 -20.70
CA LEU A 52 14.49 -0.72 -19.23
C LEU A 52 15.06 0.56 -18.61
N HIS A 53 16.06 1.20 -19.24
CA HIS A 53 16.62 2.45 -18.75
C HIS A 53 15.57 3.58 -18.70
N ALA A 54 14.68 3.63 -19.71
CA ALA A 54 13.61 4.61 -19.75
C ALA A 54 12.53 4.30 -18.71
N VAL A 55 12.17 3.02 -18.55
CA VAL A 55 11.27 2.59 -17.46
C VAL A 55 11.81 3.05 -16.10
N TYR A 56 13.08 2.76 -15.81
CA TYR A 56 13.71 3.14 -14.55
C TYR A 56 13.72 4.65 -14.33
N ALA A 57 14.10 5.43 -15.35
CA ALA A 57 14.13 6.89 -15.26
C ALA A 57 12.73 7.48 -15.00
N LEU A 58 11.70 7.00 -15.71
CA LEU A 58 10.33 7.48 -15.55
C LEU A 58 9.71 7.07 -14.21
N GLU A 59 9.91 5.83 -13.76
CA GLU A 59 9.41 5.36 -12.47
C GLU A 59 10.11 6.08 -11.30
N SER A 60 11.39 6.41 -11.45
CA SER A 60 12.13 7.20 -10.46
C SER A 60 11.62 8.65 -10.38
N GLU A 61 11.24 9.25 -11.51
CA GLU A 61 10.67 10.60 -11.55
C GLU A 61 9.31 10.66 -10.83
N CYS A 62 8.41 9.70 -11.09
CA CYS A 62 7.05 9.73 -10.51
C CYS A 62 6.94 9.02 -9.16
N GLY A 63 7.95 8.26 -8.74
CA GLY A 63 7.93 7.47 -7.51
C GLY A 63 6.95 6.29 -7.53
N VAL A 64 6.45 5.88 -8.71
CA VAL A 64 5.46 4.80 -8.85
C VAL A 64 6.00 3.69 -9.77
N PRO A 65 6.26 2.47 -9.26
CA PRO A 65 6.86 1.38 -10.04
C PRO A 65 5.82 0.63 -10.90
N VAL A 66 5.16 1.32 -11.84
CA VAL A 66 4.01 0.79 -12.61
C VAL A 66 4.36 -0.39 -13.52
N VAL A 67 5.42 -0.28 -14.31
CA VAL A 67 5.89 -1.34 -15.21
C VAL A 67 6.59 -2.43 -14.40
N THR A 68 7.39 -2.06 -13.41
CA THR A 68 8.04 -3.02 -12.51
C THR A 68 7.01 -3.86 -11.75
N SER A 69 5.90 -3.26 -11.29
CA SER A 69 4.79 -3.99 -10.66
C SER A 69 4.10 -4.93 -11.64
N ALA A 70 3.87 -4.49 -12.88
CA ALA A 70 3.32 -5.32 -13.94
C ALA A 70 4.19 -6.56 -14.23
N MET A 71 5.51 -6.38 -14.26
CA MET A 71 6.47 -7.48 -14.43
C MET A 71 6.43 -8.45 -13.25
N ALA A 72 6.31 -7.96 -12.02
CA ALA A 72 6.18 -8.80 -10.83
C ALA A 72 4.88 -9.62 -10.86
N GLU A 73 3.74 -8.98 -11.17
CA GLU A 73 2.42 -9.62 -11.25
C GLU A 73 2.37 -10.76 -12.28
N LEU A 74 2.97 -10.55 -13.45
CA LEU A 74 3.07 -11.58 -14.50
C LEU A 74 3.85 -12.81 -14.06
N ASN A 75 4.68 -12.67 -13.02
CA ASN A 75 5.43 -13.76 -12.41
C ASN A 75 4.77 -14.29 -11.12
N GLY A 76 3.53 -13.88 -10.82
CA GLY A 76 2.84 -14.25 -9.57
C GLY A 76 3.47 -13.67 -8.32
N ARG A 77 4.30 -12.64 -8.45
CA ARG A 77 4.94 -11.92 -7.34
C ARG A 77 4.24 -10.57 -7.12
N ARG A 78 4.38 -10.04 -5.92
CA ARG A 78 4.02 -8.64 -5.61
C ARG A 78 5.27 -7.92 -5.15
N LEU A 79 5.43 -6.67 -5.56
CA LEU A 79 6.46 -5.82 -4.99
C LEU A 79 6.06 -5.50 -3.54
N ALA A 80 6.97 -5.77 -2.62
CA ALA A 80 6.89 -5.25 -1.27
C ALA A 80 7.80 -4.03 -1.20
N ASP A 81 7.28 -2.94 -0.64
CA ASP A 81 8.07 -1.76 -0.35
C ASP A 81 8.74 -1.95 1.03
N PRO A 82 10.08 -1.89 1.14
CA PRO A 82 10.78 -1.99 2.40
C PRO A 82 10.33 -0.94 3.44
N GLU A 83 9.86 0.24 3.02
CA GLU A 83 9.28 1.23 3.93
C GLU A 83 7.89 0.81 4.43
N ASN A 84 7.08 0.16 3.59
CA ASN A 84 5.84 -0.49 4.03
C ASN A 84 6.11 -1.71 4.93
N GLU A 85 7.23 -2.41 4.75
CA GLU A 85 7.63 -3.50 5.63
C GLU A 85 8.12 -3.02 7.00
N ARG A 86 8.88 -1.91 7.07
CA ARG A 86 9.22 -1.24 8.34
C ARG A 86 7.99 -0.64 9.04
N ALA A 87 7.07 -0.06 8.27
CA ALA A 87 5.77 0.36 8.79
C ALA A 87 4.98 -0.84 9.35
N ALA A 88 5.07 -2.02 8.72
CA ALA A 88 4.48 -3.25 9.22
C ALA A 88 5.17 -3.81 10.49
N GLU A 89 6.48 -3.60 10.66
CA GLU A 89 7.21 -3.94 11.89
C GLU A 89 6.78 -3.09 13.09
N GLN A 90 6.58 -1.78 12.89
CA GLN A 90 5.95 -0.90 13.89
C GLN A 90 4.46 -1.21 14.09
N CYS A 91 3.79 -1.75 13.06
CA CYS A 91 2.35 -1.96 13.03
C CYS A 91 1.84 -2.91 14.12
N VAL A 92 2.55 -3.98 14.51
CA VAL A 92 1.97 -4.96 15.46
C VAL A 92 1.81 -4.37 16.86
N VAL A 93 2.83 -3.71 17.40
CA VAL A 93 2.76 -3.08 18.74
C VAL A 93 1.81 -1.90 18.73
N VAL A 94 1.85 -1.09 17.67
CA VAL A 94 0.96 0.08 17.52
C VAL A 94 -0.50 -0.35 17.37
N THR A 95 -0.81 -1.27 16.45
CA THR A 95 -2.20 -1.76 16.27
C THR A 95 -2.71 -2.52 17.49
N TYR A 96 -1.85 -3.25 18.21
CA TYR A 96 -2.22 -3.85 19.48
C TYR A 96 -2.56 -2.79 20.54
N SER A 97 -1.71 -1.77 20.70
CA SER A 97 -1.92 -0.70 21.68
C SER A 97 -3.17 0.13 21.37
N GLU A 98 -3.39 0.45 20.09
CA GLU A 98 -4.59 1.16 19.63
C GLU A 98 -5.87 0.33 19.82
N MET A 99 -5.82 -0.98 19.53
CA MET A 99 -6.93 -1.90 19.77
C MET A 99 -7.26 -1.97 21.26
N VAL A 100 -6.25 -2.09 22.13
CA VAL A 100 -6.44 -2.12 23.60
C VAL A 100 -7.01 -0.79 24.10
N ARG A 101 -6.53 0.35 23.61
CA ARG A 101 -7.08 1.67 23.96
C ARG A 101 -8.57 1.75 23.64
N LYS A 102 -8.95 1.42 22.41
CA LYS A 102 -10.35 1.44 21.95
C LYS A 102 -11.25 0.47 22.71
N ALA A 103 -10.73 -0.71 23.07
CA ALA A 103 -11.44 -1.65 23.92
C ALA A 103 -11.67 -1.05 25.31
N GLY A 104 -10.67 -0.37 25.88
CA GLY A 104 -10.80 0.36 27.15
C GLY A 104 -11.86 1.46 27.09
N ASP A 105 -11.86 2.25 26.01
CA ASP A 105 -12.85 3.33 25.79
C ASP A 105 -14.28 2.76 25.75
N LEU A 106 -14.51 1.68 24.99
CA LEU A 106 -15.82 1.01 24.93
C LEU A 106 -16.24 0.39 26.28
N ILE A 107 -15.34 -0.29 26.98
CA ILE A 107 -15.63 -0.92 28.27
C ILE A 107 -15.97 0.14 29.32
N SER A 108 -15.18 1.21 29.40
CA SER A 108 -15.40 2.29 30.35
C SER A 108 -16.69 3.06 30.02
N GLY A 109 -16.92 3.36 28.75
CA GLY A 109 -18.13 4.04 28.30
C GLY A 109 -19.39 3.22 28.56
N GLY A 110 -19.34 1.92 28.24
CA GLY A 110 -20.43 0.99 28.49
C GLY A 110 -20.74 0.79 29.98
N ALA A 111 -19.71 0.72 30.84
CA ALA A 111 -19.91 0.60 32.28
C ALA A 111 -20.67 1.79 32.87
N VAL A 112 -20.40 3.01 32.40
CA VAL A 112 -21.14 4.22 32.80
C VAL A 112 -22.56 4.20 32.26
N ALA A 113 -22.74 3.87 30.98
CA ALA A 113 -24.05 3.85 30.32
C ALA A 113 -25.01 2.76 30.85
N ILE A 114 -24.48 1.70 31.47
CA ILE A 114 -25.29 0.60 32.02
C ILE A 114 -25.48 0.75 33.54
N ALA A 115 -24.85 1.74 34.18
CA ALA A 115 -24.80 1.86 35.64
C ALA A 115 -26.18 1.98 36.30
N ASP A 116 -27.13 2.64 35.64
CA ASP A 116 -28.52 2.81 36.11
C ASP A 116 -29.49 1.76 35.54
N MET A 117 -28.97 0.76 34.84
CA MET A 117 -29.70 -0.31 34.15
C MET A 117 -30.63 0.18 33.02
N VAL A 118 -30.47 1.42 32.53
CA VAL A 118 -31.27 1.98 31.43
C VAL A 118 -30.35 2.58 30.37
N VAL A 119 -30.17 1.87 29.26
CA VAL A 119 -29.40 2.41 28.12
C VAL A 119 -30.29 3.33 27.28
N THR A 120 -29.96 4.61 27.24
CA THR A 120 -30.66 5.59 26.41
C THR A 120 -30.28 5.48 24.92
N PRO A 121 -31.09 6.03 23.99
CA PRO A 121 -30.73 6.04 22.56
C PRO A 121 -29.40 6.76 22.27
N ALA A 122 -29.06 7.79 23.04
CA ALA A 122 -27.81 8.52 22.89
C ALA A 122 -26.60 7.67 23.33
N GLU A 123 -26.73 6.95 24.44
CA GLU A 123 -25.69 6.03 24.92
C GLU A 123 -25.51 4.84 23.99
N ALA A 124 -26.60 4.25 23.50
CA ALA A 124 -26.55 3.19 22.50
C ALA A 124 -25.82 3.65 21.23
N THR A 125 -26.11 4.86 20.73
CA THR A 125 -25.44 5.43 19.55
C THR A 125 -23.95 5.64 19.78
N LYS A 126 -23.55 6.07 20.99
CA LYS A 126 -22.14 6.25 21.34
C LYS A 126 -21.42 4.89 21.45
N MET A 127 -22.02 3.93 22.17
CA MET A 127 -21.46 2.59 22.32
C MET A 127 -21.32 1.87 20.98
N ASP A 128 -22.27 2.03 20.07
CA ASP A 128 -22.21 1.49 18.70
C ASP A 128 -21.04 2.08 17.91
N ARG A 129 -20.80 3.39 18.01
CA ARG A 129 -19.63 4.04 17.41
C ARG A 129 -18.32 3.51 17.98
N ASP A 130 -18.22 3.45 19.31
CA ASP A 130 -17.01 2.96 20.00
C ASP A 130 -16.74 1.48 19.64
N ALA A 131 -17.80 0.67 19.48
CA ALA A 131 -17.71 -0.70 19.00
C ALA A 131 -17.24 -0.79 17.54
N ALA A 132 -17.77 0.03 16.64
CA ALA A 132 -17.32 0.09 15.25
C ALA A 132 -15.85 0.50 15.12
N GLU A 133 -15.39 1.44 15.97
CA GLU A 133 -13.98 1.84 16.01
C GLU A 133 -13.07 0.70 16.50
N LEU A 134 -13.53 -0.09 17.48
CA LEU A 134 -12.84 -1.28 17.97
C LEU A 134 -12.79 -2.38 16.90
N GLU A 135 -13.88 -2.62 16.15
CA GLU A 135 -13.90 -3.57 15.03
C GLU A 135 -12.84 -3.22 13.97
N ALA A 136 -12.72 -1.93 13.63
CA ALA A 136 -11.69 -1.46 12.71
C ALA A 136 -10.27 -1.71 13.27
N GLY A 137 -10.07 -1.49 14.58
CA GLY A 137 -8.81 -1.77 15.27
C GLY A 137 -8.46 -3.26 15.30
N LEU A 138 -9.44 -4.12 15.57
CA LEU A 138 -9.30 -5.59 15.52
C LEU A 138 -8.94 -6.08 14.13
N ALA A 139 -9.57 -5.53 13.08
CA ALA A 139 -9.24 -5.87 11.70
C ALA A 139 -7.79 -5.48 11.35
N ALA A 140 -7.34 -4.29 11.77
CA ALA A 140 -5.97 -3.84 11.59
C ALA A 140 -4.96 -4.74 12.32
N PHE A 141 -5.23 -5.10 13.57
CA PHE A 141 -4.38 -6.01 14.35
C PHE A 141 -4.30 -7.42 13.72
N ARG A 142 -5.43 -7.97 13.25
CA ARG A 142 -5.45 -9.26 12.53
C ARG A 142 -4.60 -9.21 11.26
N LYS A 143 -4.63 -8.10 10.52
CA LYS A 143 -3.81 -7.89 9.33
C LYS A 143 -2.31 -7.83 9.68
N ALA A 144 -1.96 -7.15 10.76
CA ALA A 144 -0.59 -7.10 11.27
C ALA A 144 -0.10 -8.51 11.68
N LEU A 145 -0.91 -9.29 12.40
CA LEU A 145 -0.59 -10.67 12.77
C LEU A 145 -0.45 -11.61 11.56
N ALA A 146 -1.25 -11.43 10.51
CA ALA A 146 -1.12 -12.21 9.28
C ALA A 146 0.25 -11.98 8.61
N SER A 147 0.77 -10.75 8.65
CA SER A 147 2.12 -10.44 8.19
C SER A 147 3.20 -11.15 9.02
N VAL A 148 3.08 -11.16 10.35
CA VAL A 148 4.01 -11.89 11.24
C VAL A 148 4.03 -13.38 10.95
N LYS A 149 2.84 -13.99 10.75
CA LYS A 149 2.72 -15.42 10.43
C LYS A 149 3.40 -15.76 9.10
N ALA A 150 3.23 -14.94 8.07
CA ALA A 150 3.86 -15.13 6.77
C ALA A 150 5.40 -15.11 6.86
N LYS A 151 5.96 -14.39 7.84
CA LYS A 151 7.40 -14.25 8.09
C LYS A 151 8.00 -15.33 9.02
N GLY A 152 7.18 -16.25 9.55
CA GLY A 152 7.66 -17.32 10.45
C GLY A 152 7.92 -16.87 11.90
N GLY A 153 7.31 -15.75 12.32
CA GLY A 153 7.56 -15.14 13.63
C GLY A 153 8.47 -13.91 13.53
N HIS A 154 8.34 -13.00 14.50
CA HIS A 154 9.11 -11.75 14.52
C HIS A 154 9.45 -11.36 15.96
N LYS A 155 10.67 -10.86 16.19
CA LYS A 155 11.10 -10.38 17.51
C LYS A 155 10.55 -8.98 17.71
N VAL A 156 9.52 -8.87 18.54
CA VAL A 156 8.90 -7.58 18.87
C VAL A 156 9.79 -6.85 19.87
N GLY A 157 10.47 -5.78 19.45
CA GLY A 157 11.35 -4.99 20.31
C GLY A 157 11.31 -3.51 19.96
N LEU A 158 11.27 -2.64 20.97
CA LEU A 158 11.49 -1.21 20.82
C LEU A 158 12.97 -0.97 20.52
N SER A 159 13.29 -0.51 19.31
CA SER A 159 14.58 0.08 19.01
C SER A 159 14.53 1.54 19.50
N VAL A 160 15.22 1.85 20.60
CA VAL A 160 15.42 3.24 21.03
C VAL A 160 16.30 3.90 19.98
N VAL A 161 15.76 4.88 19.24
CA VAL A 161 16.57 5.79 18.43
C VAL A 161 17.21 6.80 19.38
N GLY A 162 18.28 6.37 20.07
CA GLY A 162 19.10 7.19 20.95
C GLY A 162 20.38 7.59 20.22
N GLY A 163 20.59 8.90 20.09
CA GLY A 163 21.61 9.52 19.25
C GLY A 163 23.05 9.23 19.65
N ALA A 164 23.91 9.23 18.63
CA ALA A 164 25.34 9.40 18.77
C ALA A 164 25.66 10.86 18.44
N GLU A 165 25.95 11.65 19.47
CA GLU A 165 26.99 12.68 19.40
C GLU A 165 28.35 11.99 19.60
#